data_AF-K2BD19-F1
#
_entry.id   AF-K2BD19-F1
#
_cell.length_a   1.000
_cell.length_b   1.000
_cell.length_c   1.000
_cell.angle_alpha   90.00
_cell.angle_beta   90.00
_cell.angle_gamma   90.00
#
_symmetry.space_group_name_H-M   'P 1'
#
loop_
_entity.id
_entity.type
_entity.pdbx_description
1 polymer ?
#
loop_
_entity_poly.entity_id
_entity_poly.type
_entity_poly.pdbx_seq_one_letter_code
_entity_poly.pdbx_strand_id
1 'polypeptide(L)' 'TMAIDPWDVAAGVLLVQEAGGMVTTFTGQPWTATQTDLVCSNGQLHQAMMARLW' A
#
# COMPACT_ATOMS: atom_id res chain seq x y z
N THR A 1 -1.67 -10.66 16.44
CA THR A 1 -1.01 -10.26 15.18
C THR A 1 -1.67 -8.98 14.73
N MET A 2 -0.98 -7.84 14.83
CA MET A 2 -1.55 -6.54 14.47
C MET A 2 -1.65 -6.46 12.94
N ALA A 3 -2.86 -6.66 12.42
CA ALA A 3 -3.21 -6.46 11.02
C ALA A 3 -4.06 -5.18 10.95
N ILE A 4 -3.87 -4.38 9.90
CA ILE A 4 -4.71 -3.19 9.69
C ILE A 4 -5.98 -3.61 8.98
N ASP A 5 -7.13 -3.15 9.48
CA ASP A 5 -8.38 -3.48 8.84
C ASP A 5 -8.57 -2.62 7.58
N PRO A 6 -9.22 -3.13 6.52
CA PRO A 6 -9.34 -2.40 5.26
C PRO A 6 -9.97 -1.01 5.39
N TRP A 7 -10.88 -0.83 6.36
CA TRP A 7 -11.54 0.45 6.60
C TRP A 7 -10.62 1.52 7.19
N ASP A 8 -9.54 1.14 7.87
CA ASP A 8 -8.58 2.10 8.42
C ASP A 8 -7.75 2.77 7.30
N VAL A 9 -7.63 2.11 6.15
CA VAL A 9 -6.70 2.49 5.08
C VAL A 9 -7.38 2.83 3.76
N ALA A 10 -8.61 2.34 3.50
CA ALA A 10 -9.29 2.51 2.22
C ALA A 10 -9.35 3.97 1.74
N ALA A 11 -9.67 4.92 2.64
CA ALA A 11 -9.69 6.33 2.30
C ALA A 11 -8.28 6.86 1.95
N GLY A 12 -7.27 6.46 2.71
CA GLY A 12 -5.87 6.84 2.46
C GLY A 12 -5.34 6.28 1.14
N VAL A 13 -5.71 5.05 0.79
CA VAL A 13 -5.35 4.43 -0.49
C VAL A 13 -5.86 5.26 -1.66
N LEU A 14 -7.13 5.65 -1.64
CA LEU A 14 -7.70 6.51 -2.67
C LEU A 14 -6.95 7.85 -2.77
N LEU A 15 -6.68 8.51 -1.64
CA LEU A 15 -5.95 9.77 -1.61
C LEU A 15 -4.55 9.66 -2.23
N VAL A 16 -3.82 8.59 -1.91
CA VAL A 16 -2.47 8.35 -2.46
C VAL A 16 -2.55 8.10 -3.97
N GLN A 17 -3.50 7.30 -4.43
CA GLN A 17 -3.69 7.01 -5.85
C GLN A 17 -4.04 8.27 -6.66
N GLU A 18 -4.97 9.09 -6.17
CA GLU A 18 -5.36 10.35 -6.82
C GLU A 18 -4.21 11.39 -6.82
N ALA A 19 -3.34 11.35 -5.83
CA ALA A 19 -2.11 12.15 -5.80
C ALA A 19 -1.02 11.64 -6.76
N GLY A 20 -1.27 10.55 -7.51
CA GLY A 20 -0.31 9.92 -8.42
C GLY A 20 0.69 8.99 -7.73
N GLY A 21 0.44 8.62 -6.48
CA GLY A 21 1.22 7.64 -5.73
C GLY A 21 0.91 6.20 -6.11
N MET A 22 1.63 5.26 -5.47
CA MET A 22 1.49 3.83 -5.71
C MET A 22 1.18 3.10 -4.40
N VAL A 23 0.20 2.19 -4.46
CA VAL A 23 -0.23 1.35 -3.35
C VAL A 23 -0.27 -0.11 -3.78
N THR A 24 0.46 -0.97 -3.07
CA THR A 24 0.52 -2.43 -3.32
C THR A 24 0.51 -3.23 -2.03
N THR A 25 0.36 -4.55 -2.11
CA THR A 25 0.62 -5.50 -1.03
C THR A 25 2.14 -5.69 -0.83
N PHE A 26 2.56 -6.41 0.22
CA PHE A 26 3.97 -6.79 0.41
C PHE A 26 4.53 -7.69 -0.69
N THR A 27 3.66 -8.32 -1.48
CA THR A 27 4.02 -9.10 -2.67
C THR A 27 4.04 -8.27 -3.96
N GLY A 28 3.74 -6.97 -3.88
CA GLY A 28 3.73 -6.05 -5.02
C GLY A 28 2.46 -6.11 -5.87
N GLN A 29 1.43 -6.82 -5.42
CA GLN A 29 0.15 -6.83 -6.13
C GLN A 29 -0.63 -5.54 -5.84
N PRO A 30 -1.46 -5.04 -6.78
CA PRO A 30 -2.33 -3.91 -6.50
C PRO A 30 -3.17 -4.15 -5.24
N TRP A 31 -3.24 -3.14 -4.37
CA TRP A 31 -4.02 -3.27 -3.14
C TRP A 31 -5.53 -3.30 -3.41
N THR A 32 -6.25 -4.12 -2.65
CA THR A 32 -7.72 -4.19 -2.66
C THR A 32 -8.25 -4.18 -1.23
N ALA A 33 -9.52 -3.80 -1.04
CA ALA A 33 -10.19 -3.73 0.27
C ALA A 33 -10.40 -5.10 0.98
N THR A 34 -9.73 -6.14 0.51
CA THR A 34 -9.69 -7.48 1.10
C THR A 34 -8.32 -7.79 1.71
N GLN A 35 -7.32 -6.94 1.48
CA GLN A 35 -5.95 -7.13 1.96
C GLN A 35 -5.77 -6.44 3.31
N THR A 36 -4.89 -7.01 4.13
CA THR A 36 -4.56 -6.52 5.47
C THR A 36 -3.13 -5.99 5.57
N ASP A 37 -2.37 -6.10 4.48
CA ASP A 37 -1.04 -5.56 4.28
C ASP A 37 -1.06 -4.54 3.15
N LEU A 38 -0.19 -3.53 3.25
CA LEU A 38 -0.04 -2.53 2.21
C LEU A 38 1.30 -1.80 2.29
N VAL A 39 1.75 -1.30 1.14
CA VAL A 39 2.85 -0.35 0.99
C VAL A 39 2.31 0.85 0.22
N CYS A 40 2.44 2.05 0.77
CA CYS A 40 2.12 3.30 0.11
C CYS A 40 3.42 4.07 -0.19
N SER A 41 3.51 4.70 -1.36
CA SER A 41 4.63 5.59 -1.68
C SER A 41 4.26 6.63 -2.75
N ASN A 42 5.17 7.56 -3.03
CA ASN A 42 5.08 8.48 -4.17
C ASN A 42 5.35 7.83 -5.55
N GLY A 43 5.38 6.50 -5.63
CA GLY A 43 5.70 5.74 -6.84
C GLY A 43 7.20 5.60 -7.11
N GLN A 44 7.98 6.68 -6.95
CA GLN A 44 9.42 6.69 -7.22
C GLN A 44 10.22 5.82 -6.24
N LEU A 45 9.82 5.82 -4.97
CA LEU A 45 10.49 5.04 -3.91
C LEU A 45 9.92 3.63 -3.73
N HIS A 46 8.87 3.27 -4.49
CA HIS A 46 8.08 2.07 -4.20
C HIS A 46 8.92 0.79 -4.23
N GLN A 47 9.69 0.57 -5.31
CA GLN A 47 10.56 -0.60 -5.41
C GLN A 47 11.65 -0.62 -4.33
N ALA A 48 12.20 0.54 -3.98
CA ALA A 48 13.23 0.64 -2.94
C ALA A 48 12.68 0.27 -1.55
N MET A 49 11.44 0.67 -1.25
CA MET A 49 10.74 0.27 -0.02
C MET A 49 10.45 -1.23 -0.02
N MET A 50 9.92 -1.76 -1.11
CA MET A 50 9.61 -3.18 -1.24
C MET A 50 10.85 -4.07 -1.06
N ALA A 51 12.00 -3.64 -1.56
CA ALA A 51 13.27 -4.35 -1.42
C ALA A 51 13.79 -4.43 0.03
N ARG A 52 13.15 -3.72 0.98
CA ARG A 52 13.51 -3.69 2.41
C ARG A 52 12.48 -4.33 3.32
N LEU A 53 11.47 -4.99 2.74
CA LEU A 53 10.48 -5.75 3.51
C LEU A 53 11.04 -7.08 4.07
N TRP A 54 12.31 -7.40 3.77
CA TRP A 54 13.07 -8.58 4.18
C TRP A 54 14.53 -8.21 4.45
#